data_AF-A0A7W8W3H2-F1
#
_entry.id   AF-A0A7W8W3H2-F1
#
_cell.length_a   1.000
_cell.length_b   1.000
_cell.length_c   1.000
_cell.angle_alpha   90.00
_cell.angle_beta   90.00
_cell.angle_gamma   90.00
#
_symmetry.space_group_name_H-M   'P 1'
#
loop_
_entity.id
_entity.type
_entity.pdbx_description
1 polymer ?
#
loop_
_entity_poly.entity_id
_entity_poly.type
_entity_poly.pdbx_seq_one_letter_code
_entity_poly.pdbx_strand_id
1 'polypeptide(L)'
;MSLTNRQAAAQCGGRLPARFADGHLQHLESVLAFVARKGAAQSGELDHVYWERRIRALEDTHHLIQNQRARIAKLRDMLRLQARASGARRPEMSESSAKTERSAA
;
A
#
# COMPACT_ATOMS: atom_id res chain seq x y z
N MET A 1 -3.84 -44.03 -4.66
CA MET A 1 -2.57 -43.45 -5.12
C MET A 1 -2.77 -41.95 -5.36
N SER A 2 -2.63 -41.12 -4.33
CA SER A 2 -2.68 -39.66 -4.47
C SER A 2 -1.62 -39.06 -3.55
N LEU A 3 -0.41 -38.94 -4.07
CA LEU A 3 0.63 -38.18 -3.39
C LEU A 3 0.31 -36.71 -3.58
N THR A 4 -0.07 -36.07 -2.48
CA THR A 4 -0.22 -34.63 -2.29
C THR A 4 1.11 -33.93 -2.53
N ASN A 5 1.49 -33.78 -3.80
CA ASN A 5 2.66 -33.01 -4.20
C ASN A 5 2.32 -31.51 -4.25
N ARG A 6 2.04 -30.92 -3.09
CA ARG A 6 1.89 -29.46 -2.93
C ARG A 6 3.03 -28.82 -2.14
N GLN A 7 4.06 -29.60 -1.81
CA GLN A 7 5.08 -29.22 -0.84
C GLN A 7 6.52 -29.39 -1.36
N ALA A 8 6.72 -29.20 -2.68
CA ALA A 8 8.04 -29.29 -3.32
C ALA A 8 8.53 -27.96 -3.94
N ALA A 9 7.89 -26.83 -3.65
CA ALA A 9 8.32 -25.50 -4.14
C ALA A 9 9.02 -24.65 -3.07
N ALA A 10 9.29 -25.20 -1.89
CA ALA A 10 9.89 -24.46 -0.78
C ALA A 10 11.44 -24.45 -0.79
N GLN A 11 12.11 -25.09 -1.74
CA GLN A 11 13.55 -25.34 -1.64
C GLN A 11 14.29 -25.31 -2.99
N CYS A 12 14.23 -24.20 -3.72
CA CYS A 12 15.26 -23.84 -4.69
C CYS A 12 15.07 -22.36 -5.06
N GLY A 13 16.15 -21.59 -5.21
CA GLY A 13 16.14 -20.14 -5.46
C GLY A 13 15.57 -19.67 -6.80
N GLY A 14 14.45 -20.24 -7.25
CA GLY A 14 13.70 -19.85 -8.45
C GLY A 14 12.42 -19.16 -8.05
N ARG A 15 12.22 -17.92 -8.52
CA ARG A 15 10.97 -17.21 -8.27
C ARG A 15 9.82 -17.94 -8.98
N LEU A 16 8.61 -17.85 -8.44
CA LEU A 16 7.42 -18.41 -9.05
C LEU A 16 7.13 -17.76 -10.42
N PRO A 17 6.53 -18.50 -11.37
CA PRO A 17 6.15 -17.96 -12.67
C PRO A 17 5.24 -16.72 -12.59
N ALA A 18 5.39 -15.80 -13.53
CA ALA A 18 4.61 -14.56 -13.67
C ALA A 18 3.10 -14.77 -13.50
N ARG A 19 2.54 -15.83 -14.10
CA ARG A 19 1.09 -16.11 -14.08
C ARG A 19 0.48 -16.18 -12.68
N PHE A 20 1.26 -16.54 -11.66
CA PHE A 20 0.79 -16.62 -10.28
C PHE A 20 0.73 -15.24 -9.60
N ALA A 21 1.46 -14.26 -10.13
CA ALA A 21 1.43 -12.89 -9.63
C ALA A 21 0.14 -12.15 -10.02
N ASP A 22 -0.50 -12.51 -11.13
CA ASP A 22 -1.63 -11.73 -11.67
C ASP A 22 -2.83 -11.66 -10.73
N GLY A 23 -3.20 -12.78 -10.10
CA GLY A 23 -4.28 -12.81 -9.11
C GLY A 23 -3.96 -11.97 -7.87
N HIS A 24 -2.69 -12.01 -7.42
CA HIS A 24 -2.23 -11.20 -6.29
C HIS A 24 -2.24 -9.70 -6.64
N LEU A 25 -1.79 -9.34 -7.85
CA LEU A 25 -1.82 -7.96 -8.34
C LEU A 25 -3.26 -7.44 -8.47
N GLN A 26 -4.17 -8.25 -9.01
CA GLN A 26 -5.58 -7.85 -9.15
C GLN A 26 -6.25 -7.62 -7.79
N HIS A 27 -5.93 -8.46 -6.79
CA HIS A 27 -6.40 -8.24 -5.43
C HIS A 27 -5.86 -6.92 -4.84
N LEU A 28 -4.55 -6.67 -4.97
CA LEU A 28 -3.92 -5.42 -4.49
C LEU A 28 -4.53 -4.18 -5.14
N GLU A 29 -4.73 -4.21 -6.45
CA GLU A 29 -5.38 -3.13 -7.20
C GLU A 29 -6.79 -2.87 -6.71
N SER A 30 -7.57 -3.93 -6.49
CA SER A 30 -8.97 -3.80 -6.05
C SER A 30 -9.07 -3.18 -4.65
N VAL A 31 -8.24 -3.63 -3.71
CA VAL A 31 -8.25 -3.11 -2.33
C VAL A 31 -7.81 -1.65 -2.31
N LEU A 32 -6.71 -1.32 -3.00
CA LEU A 32 -6.22 0.05 -3.00
C LEU A 32 -7.16 1.01 -3.76
N ALA A 33 -7.80 0.57 -4.86
CA ALA A 33 -8.82 1.34 -5.54
C ALA A 33 -10.09 1.53 -4.68
N PHE A 34 -10.47 0.53 -3.89
CA PHE A 34 -11.58 0.66 -2.94
C PHE A 34 -11.25 1.71 -1.86
N VAL A 35 -10.06 1.64 -1.27
CA VAL A 35 -9.64 2.61 -0.25
C VAL A 35 -9.52 4.02 -0.82
N ALA A 36 -8.95 4.16 -2.02
CA ALA A 36 -8.84 5.46 -2.70
C ALA A 36 -10.21 6.10 -2.94
N ARG A 37 -11.23 5.31 -3.32
CA ARG A 37 -12.61 5.80 -3.52
C ARG A 37 -13.34 6.15 -2.24
N LYS A 38 -13.10 5.41 -1.15
CA LYS A 38 -13.77 5.66 0.14
C LYS A 38 -13.29 6.94 0.83
N GLY A 39 -12.24 7.56 0.28
CA GLY A 39 -11.73 8.85 0.71
C GLY A 39 -10.92 8.75 2.00
N ALA A 40 -9.94 9.64 2.12
CA ALA A 40 -8.94 9.49 3.15
C ALA A 40 -9.45 9.71 4.60
N ALA A 41 -10.73 10.05 4.79
CA ALA A 41 -11.39 10.11 6.10
C ALA A 41 -11.52 8.74 6.80
N GLN A 42 -11.45 7.63 6.06
CA GLN A 42 -11.31 6.27 6.61
C GLN A 42 -9.93 5.65 6.31
N SER A 43 -9.02 6.39 5.66
CA SER A 43 -7.68 5.91 5.31
C SER A 43 -6.67 5.88 6.45
N GLY A 44 -7.07 6.27 7.66
CA GLY A 44 -6.26 6.03 8.87
C GLY A 44 -5.91 4.55 9.05
N GLU A 45 -6.60 3.64 8.36
CA GLU A 45 -6.42 2.19 8.39
C GLU A 45 -5.56 1.64 7.23
N LEU A 46 -5.21 2.46 6.23
CA LEU A 46 -4.33 2.00 5.15
C LEU A 46 -2.88 2.03 5.62
N ASP A 47 -2.44 0.98 6.31
CA ASP A 47 -1.06 0.82 6.75
C ASP A 47 -0.11 0.75 5.53
N HIS A 48 0.49 1.90 5.22
CA HIS A 48 1.40 2.06 4.10
C HIS A 48 2.58 1.07 4.18
N VAL A 49 3.13 0.84 5.38
CA VAL A 49 4.28 -0.03 5.60
C VAL A 49 3.88 -1.48 5.31
N TYR A 50 2.70 -1.90 5.77
CA TYR A 50 2.16 -3.22 5.46
C TYR A 50 2.01 -3.45 3.96
N TRP A 51 1.39 -2.51 3.23
CA TRP A 51 1.15 -2.67 1.80
C TRP A 51 2.44 -2.62 0.98
N GLU A 52 3.41 -1.79 1.36
CA GLU A 52 4.70 -1.76 0.68
C GLU A 52 5.48 -3.07 0.88
N ARG A 53 5.47 -3.62 2.10
CA ARG A 53 6.05 -4.94 2.37
C ARG A 53 5.39 -6.03 1.53
N ARG A 54 4.06 -5.97 1.37
CA ARG A 54 3.32 -6.94 0.55
C ARG A 54 3.66 -6.84 -0.94
N ILE A 55 3.86 -5.63 -1.45
CA ILE A 55 4.35 -5.39 -2.82
C ILE A 55 5.77 -5.94 -3.00
N ARG A 56 6.68 -5.67 -2.06
CA ARG A 56 8.06 -6.21 -2.11
C ARG A 56 8.10 -7.72 -2.12
N ALA A 57 7.33 -8.37 -1.24
CA ALA A 57 7.22 -9.82 -1.21
C ALA A 57 6.76 -10.40 -2.55
N LEU A 58 5.88 -9.70 -3.28
CA LEU A 58 5.41 -10.14 -4.59
C LEU A 58 6.53 -10.08 -5.65
N GLU A 59 7.36 -9.03 -5.64
CA GLU A 59 8.53 -8.90 -6.51
C GLU A 59 9.63 -9.91 -6.21
N ASP A 60 9.83 -10.23 -4.93
CA ASP A 60 10.82 -11.20 -4.47
C ASP A 60 10.39 -12.63 -4.79
N THR A 61 9.08 -12.89 -4.72
CA THR A 61 8.52 -14.24 -4.90
C THR A 61 8.31 -14.60 -6.38
N HIS A 62 8.15 -13.64 -7.30
CA HIS A 62 7.75 -13.92 -8.69
C HIS A 62 8.71 -13.37 -9.76
N HIS A 63 8.88 -14.11 -10.86
CA HIS A 63 9.48 -13.59 -12.09
C HIS A 63 8.45 -12.73 -12.83
N LEU A 64 8.49 -11.42 -12.57
CA LEU A 64 7.51 -10.49 -13.13
C LEU A 64 7.82 -10.09 -14.56
N ILE A 65 6.80 -10.11 -15.42
CA ILE A 65 6.87 -9.55 -16.77
C ILE A 65 6.71 -8.03 -16.76
N GLN A 66 7.08 -7.35 -17.85
CA GLN A 66 7.06 -5.87 -17.93
C GLN A 66 5.71 -5.27 -17.53
N ASN A 67 4.60 -5.83 -18.00
CA ASN A 67 3.26 -5.35 -17.66
C ASN A 67 2.99 -5.44 -16.14
N GLN A 68 3.36 -6.54 -15.50
CA GLN A 68 3.21 -6.72 -14.05
C GLN A 68 4.06 -5.73 -13.26
N ARG A 69 5.29 -5.44 -13.72
CA ARG A 69 6.16 -4.42 -13.11
C ARG A 69 5.56 -3.03 -13.24
N ALA A 70 4.96 -2.70 -14.39
CA ALA A 70 4.26 -1.43 -14.58
C ALA A 70 3.04 -1.29 -13.65
N ARG A 71 2.29 -2.37 -13.44
CA ARG A 71 1.18 -2.42 -12.46
C ARG A 71 1.68 -2.16 -11.04
N ILE A 72 2.78 -2.80 -10.64
CA ILE A 72 3.42 -2.56 -9.33
C ILE A 72 3.87 -1.10 -9.16
N ALA A 73 4.46 -0.49 -10.18
CA ALA A 73 4.84 0.91 -10.14
C ALA A 73 3.63 1.82 -9.86
N LYS A 74 2.51 1.60 -10.56
CA LYS A 74 1.25 2.33 -10.32
C LYS A 74 0.72 2.14 -8.90
N LEU A 75 0.81 0.92 -8.35
CA LEU A 75 0.38 0.65 -6.97
C LEU A 75 1.24 1.42 -5.96
N ARG A 76 2.56 1.49 -6.17
CA ARG A 76 3.46 2.28 -5.34
C ARG A 76 3.16 3.78 -5.39
N ASP A 77 2.90 4.30 -6.58
CA ASP A 77 2.56 5.72 -6.74
C ASP A 77 1.24 6.06 -6.06
N MET A 78 0.24 5.18 -6.15
CA MET A 78 -1.01 5.33 -5.40
C MET A 78 -0.78 5.32 -3.89
N LEU A 79 0.03 4.40 -3.36
CA LEU A 79 0.38 4.38 -1.93
C LEU A 79 1.05 5.69 -1.48
N ARG A 80 1.99 6.21 -2.27
CA ARG A 80 2.67 7.49 -1.99
C ARG A 80 1.70 8.67 -1.98
N LEU A 81 0.76 8.72 -2.94
CA LEU A 81 -0.26 9.76 -3.01
C LEU A 81 -1.18 9.72 -1.78
N GLN A 82 -1.59 8.53 -1.36
CA GLN A 82 -2.42 8.35 -0.17
C GLN A 82 -1.66 8.76 1.10
N ALA A 83 -0.40 8.35 1.27
CA ALA A 83 0.42 8.74 2.42
C ALA A 83 0.55 10.27 2.56
N ARG A 84 0.71 10.99 1.45
CA ARG A 84 0.74 12.46 1.42
C ARG A 84 -0.61 13.08 1.82
N ALA A 85 -1.72 12.53 1.32
CA ALA A 85 -3.06 13.00 1.66
C ALA A 85 -3.43 12.77 3.14
N SER A 86 -2.87 11.73 3.77
CA SER A 86 -3.01 11.47 5.21
C SER A 86 -2.13 12.40 6.05
N GLY A 87 -0.89 12.68 5.63
CA GLY A 87 0.04 13.56 6.34
C GLY A 87 -0.31 15.05 6.27
N ALA A 88 -0.90 15.51 5.16
CA ALA A 88 -1.34 16.90 4.99
C ALA A 88 -2.51 17.30 5.90
N ARG A 89 -3.12 16.35 6.62
CA ARG A 89 -4.29 16.57 7.48
C ARG A 89 -3.99 16.64 8.97
N ARG A 90 -2.73 16.83 9.37
CA ARG A 90 -2.41 17.29 10.72
C ARG A 90 -2.45 18.83 10.69
N PRO A 91 -3.59 19.48 11.02
CA PRO A 91 -3.54 20.89 11.35
C PRO A 91 -2.66 20.98 12.60
N GLU A 92 -1.54 21.67 12.47
CA GLU A 92 -0.93 22.42 13.54
C GLU A 92 -2.04 23.29 14.16
N MET A 93 -2.78 22.73 15.13
CA MET A 93 -3.50 23.51 16.13
C MET A 93 -2.46 24.00 17.14
N SER A 94 -1.48 24.78 16.67
CA SER A 94 -0.64 25.60 17.52
C SER A 94 -1.45 26.83 17.88
N GLU A 95 -2.20 26.68 18.98
CA GLU A 95 -2.58 27.71 19.96
C GLU A 95 -2.59 29.16 19.45
N SER A 96 -3.68 29.53 18.77
CA SER A 96 -4.20 30.89 18.82
C SER A 96 -4.86 31.09 20.19
N SER A 97 -4.06 31.38 21.22
CA SER A 97 -4.56 31.97 22.46
C SER A 97 -3.42 32.64 23.24
N ALA A 98 -2.92 33.75 22.72
CA ALA A 98 -2.20 34.71 23.54
C ALA A 98 -2.79 36.11 23.29
N LYS A 99 -3.73 36.43 24.18
CA LYS A 99 -3.91 37.75 24.77
C LYS A 99 -4.57 38.84 23.92
N THR A 100 -5.89 38.69 23.77
CA THR A 100 -6.79 39.83 23.90
C THR A 100 -6.78 40.28 25.36
N GLU A 101 -5.91 41.22 25.71
CA GLU A 101 -6.19 42.16 26.80
C GLU A 101 -5.97 43.56 26.25
N ARG A 102 -7.04 44.05 25.63
CA ARG A 102 -7.30 45.46 25.44
C ARG A 102 -8.19 45.88 26.62
N SER A 103 -7.60 46.48 27.63
CA SER A 103 -8.27 47.35 28.61
C SER A 103 -7.16 48.03 29.43
N ALA A 104 -6.80 49.28 29.17
CA ALA A 104 -7.52 50.50 29.53
C ALA A 104 -6.77 51.20 30.68
N ALA A 105 -6.71 52.53 30.57
CA ALA A 105 -6.07 53.52 31.46
C ALA A 105 -4.56 53.71 31.27
#